data_AF-A0A7V0JSF9-F1
#
_entry.id   AF-A0A7V0JSF9-F1
#
_cell.length_a   1.000
_cell.length_b   1.000
_cell.length_c   1.000
_cell.angle_alpha   90.00
_cell.angle_beta   90.00
_cell.angle_gamma   90.00
#
_symmetry.space_group_name_H-M   'P 1'
#
loop_
_entity.id
_entity.type
_entity.pdbx_description
1 polymer ?
#
loop_
_entity_poly.entity_id
_entity_poly.type
_entity_poly.pdbx_seq_one_letter_code
_entity_poly.pdbx_strand_id
1 'polypeptide(L)'
;MSKWNRDKARDTGLALVLVILLFCHFGEKYGLIPLAIAVLLVVSFWPQAFGPIARVWFGLARIVGDKTSKILLAILFYGLVAPVGILRRCLGKDSLQLRRWKKGKGSVFRKVEHRYLPQDLERPY
;
A
#
# COMPACT_ATOMS: atom_id res chain seq x y z
N MET A 1 -7.01 -3.64 -35.07
CA MET A 1 -6.32 -3.29 -33.81
C MET A 1 -7.20 -2.34 -33.00
N SER A 2 -7.69 -2.76 -31.84
CA SER A 2 -8.78 -2.12 -31.08
C SER A 2 -8.43 -0.72 -30.57
N LYS A 3 -9.43 0.18 -30.54
CA LYS A 3 -9.34 1.60 -30.11
C LYS A 3 -8.64 1.76 -28.75
N TRP A 4 -8.82 0.80 -27.85
CA TRP A 4 -8.32 0.80 -26.47
C TRP A 4 -6.81 1.01 -26.30
N ASN A 5 -5.99 0.59 -27.26
CA ASN A 5 -4.54 0.76 -27.17
C ASN A 5 -4.07 2.17 -27.54
N ARG A 6 -4.90 2.94 -28.27
CA ARG A 6 -4.52 4.25 -28.82
C ARG A 6 -4.67 5.35 -27.77
N ASP A 7 -5.73 5.28 -26.97
CA ASP A 7 -6.03 6.26 -25.93
C ASP A 7 -5.00 6.14 -24.79
N LYS A 8 -4.71 4.92 -24.34
CA LYS A 8 -3.64 4.67 -23.34
C LYS A 8 -2.26 5.15 -23.79
N ALA A 9 -1.95 5.01 -25.08
CA ALA A 9 -0.68 5.48 -25.62
C ALA A 9 -0.61 7.01 -25.64
N ARG A 10 -1.73 7.70 -25.93
CA ARG A 10 -1.82 9.17 -25.89
C ARG A 10 -1.68 9.71 -24.47
N ASP A 11 -2.40 9.13 -23.51
CA ASP A 11 -2.38 9.61 -22.11
C ASP A 11 -1.01 9.42 -21.48
N THR A 12 -0.34 8.30 -21.78
CA THR A 12 1.04 8.06 -21.33
C THR A 12 2.02 9.02 -21.99
N GLY A 13 1.82 9.33 -23.27
CA GLY A 13 2.60 10.34 -23.99
C GLY A 13 2.48 11.71 -23.33
N LEU A 14 1.26 12.19 -23.07
CA LEU A 14 0.99 13.47 -22.41
C LEU A 14 1.60 13.54 -20.99
N ALA A 15 1.51 12.47 -20.21
CA ALA A 15 2.11 12.41 -18.88
C ALA A 15 3.64 12.52 -18.91
N LEU A 16 4.30 11.86 -19.88
CA LEU A 16 5.75 11.95 -20.07
C LEU A 16 6.19 13.38 -20.42
N VAL A 17 5.43 14.06 -21.29
CA VAL A 17 5.67 15.46 -21.65
C VAL A 17 5.61 16.39 -20.44
N LEU A 18 4.60 16.20 -19.60
CA LEU A 18 4.40 17.01 -18.40
C LEU A 18 5.56 16.82 -17.40
N VAL A 19 6.03 15.58 -17.21
CA VAL A 19 7.18 15.29 -16.33
C VAL A 19 8.47 15.95 -16.84
N ILE A 20 8.71 15.93 -18.15
CA ILE A 20 9.90 16.56 -18.74
C ILE A 20 9.83 18.09 -18.63
N LEU A 21 8.66 18.69 -18.86
CA LEU A 21 8.44 20.13 -18.66
C LEU A 21 8.69 20.55 -17.22
N LEU A 22 8.21 19.78 -16.24
CA LEU A 22 8.47 20.04 -14.83
C LEU A 22 9.96 19.93 -14.50
N PHE A 23 10.64 18.91 -15.01
CA PHE A 23 12.09 18.74 -14.79
C PHE A 23 12.92 19.88 -15.41
N CYS A 24 12.48 20.40 -16.56
CA CYS A 24 13.12 21.53 -17.24
C CYS A 24 12.86 22.85 -16.49
N HIS A 25 11.64 23.04 -15.99
CA HIS A 25 11.25 24.21 -15.21
C HIS A 25 12.00 24.30 -13.87
N PHE A 26 12.22 23.16 -13.20
CA PHE A 26 12.97 23.12 -11.93
C PHE A 26 14.50 23.09 -12.10
N GLY A 27 15.00 22.86 -13.32
CA GLY A 27 16.42 22.54 -13.54
C GLY A 27 17.33 23.68 -14.00
N GLU A 28 16.81 24.85 -14.43
CA GLU A 28 17.59 26.01 -14.92
C GLU A 28 18.70 25.63 -15.95
N LYS A 29 18.50 24.54 -16.72
CA LYS A 29 19.45 24.02 -17.71
C LYS A 29 18.80 23.98 -19.10
N TYR A 30 18.79 25.14 -19.76
CA TYR A 30 18.18 25.36 -21.07
C TYR A 30 18.76 24.48 -22.21
N GLY A 31 19.92 23.83 -22.02
CA GLY A 31 20.54 22.95 -23.02
C GLY A 31 19.81 21.61 -23.27
N LEU A 32 18.90 21.20 -22.38
CA LEU A 32 18.16 19.92 -22.48
C LEU A 32 16.80 20.06 -23.19
N ILE A 33 16.37 21.28 -23.47
CA ILE A 33 15.12 21.63 -24.16
C ILE A 33 15.00 20.99 -25.56
N PRO A 34 16.01 21.01 -26.45
CA PRO A 34 15.87 20.41 -27.78
C PRO A 34 15.71 18.88 -27.73
N LEU A 35 16.34 18.22 -26.75
CA LEU A 35 16.20 16.78 -26.54
C LEU A 35 14.78 16.43 -26.07
N ALA A 36 14.22 17.22 -25.15
CA ALA A 36 12.84 17.10 -24.71
C ALA A 36 11.85 17.24 -25.88
N ILE A 37 12.03 18.25 -26.74
CA ILE A 37 11.19 18.50 -27.91
C ILE A 37 11.32 17.36 -28.94
N ALA A 38 12.53 16.84 -29.18
CA ALA A 38 12.74 15.71 -30.08
C ALA A 38 12.01 14.44 -29.60
N VAL A 39 12.09 14.14 -28.30
CA VAL A 39 11.35 13.01 -27.70
C VAL A 39 9.84 13.23 -27.78
N LEU A 40 9.37 14.47 -27.62
CA LEU A 40 7.96 14.87 -27.74
C LEU A 40 7.41 14.63 -29.15
N LEU A 41 8.17 15.01 -30.17
CA LEU A 41 7.82 14.79 -31.57
C LEU A 41 7.81 13.31 -31.93
N VAL A 42 8.76 12.52 -31.41
CA VAL A 42 8.81 11.08 -31.62
C VAL A 42 7.62 10.37 -30.94
N VAL A 43 7.24 10.77 -29.72
CA VAL A 43 6.04 10.29 -29.02
C VAL A 43 4.76 10.62 -29.81
N SER A 44 4.69 11.82 -30.40
CA SER A 44 3.51 12.31 -31.10
C SER A 44 3.33 11.65 -32.48
N PHE A 45 4.41 11.46 -33.24
CA PHE A 45 4.36 10.82 -34.56
C PHE A 45 4.31 9.29 -34.48
N TRP A 46 4.92 8.66 -33.47
CA TRP A 46 5.02 7.21 -33.37
C TRP A 46 4.73 6.67 -31.96
N PRO A 47 3.47 6.78 -31.48
CA PRO A 47 3.08 6.29 -30.15
C PRO A 47 3.30 4.77 -29.97
N GLN A 48 3.42 4.02 -31.08
CA GLN A 48 3.68 2.59 -31.07
C GLN A 48 5.13 2.22 -30.67
N ALA A 49 6.10 3.13 -30.83
CA ALA A 49 7.50 2.88 -30.43
C ALA A 49 7.65 2.76 -28.90
N PHE A 50 6.72 3.37 -28.14
CA PHE A 50 6.67 3.27 -26.68
C PHE A 50 5.89 2.06 -26.17
N GLY A 51 5.30 1.24 -27.06
CA GLY A 51 4.63 0.00 -26.70
C GLY A 51 5.44 -0.97 -25.82
N PRO A 52 6.72 -1.29 -26.14
CA PRO A 52 7.54 -2.17 -25.29
C PRO A 52 7.86 -1.55 -23.93
N ILE A 53 8.20 -0.26 -23.89
CA ILE A 53 8.49 0.48 -22.65
C ILE A 53 7.24 0.54 -21.76
N ALA A 54 6.07 0.83 -22.34
CA ALA A 54 4.81 0.82 -21.62
C ALA A 54 4.49 -0.57 -21.06
N ARG A 55 4.72 -1.66 -21.80
CA ARG A 55 4.55 -3.03 -21.27
C ARG A 55 5.46 -3.32 -20.09
N VAL A 56 6.74 -2.94 -20.18
CA VAL A 56 7.68 -3.12 -19.07
C VAL A 56 7.24 -2.31 -17.86
N TRP A 57 6.88 -1.04 -18.06
CA TRP A 57 6.41 -0.14 -17.01
C TRP A 57 5.13 -0.64 -16.32
N PHE A 58 4.10 -0.99 -17.10
CA PHE A 58 2.85 -1.52 -16.55
C PHE A 58 3.01 -2.92 -15.94
N GLY A 59 3.92 -3.75 -16.47
CA GLY A 59 4.29 -5.02 -15.87
C GLY A 59 4.91 -4.82 -14.49
N LEU A 60 5.84 -3.87 -14.36
CA LEU A 60 6.43 -3.46 -13.08
C LEU A 60 5.37 -2.92 -12.12
N ALA A 61 4.52 -2.01 -12.58
CA ALA A 61 3.44 -1.43 -11.77
C ALA A 61 2.47 -2.50 -11.24
N ARG A 62 2.19 -3.54 -12.04
CA ARG A 62 1.32 -4.65 -11.63
C ARG A 62 1.97 -5.54 -10.56
N ILE A 63 3.27 -5.81 -10.68
CA ILE A 63 4.02 -6.58 -9.67
C ILE A 63 4.10 -5.79 -8.36
N VAL A 64 4.42 -4.50 -8.45
CA VAL A 64 4.47 -3.60 -7.29
C VAL A 64 3.09 -3.54 -6.64
N GLY A 65 2.03 -3.28 -7.41
CA GLY A 65 0.65 -3.18 -6.93
C GLY A 65 0.17 -4.43 -6.18
N ASP A 66 0.47 -5.63 -6.69
CA ASP A 66 0.10 -6.89 -6.03
C ASP A 66 0.74 -7.03 -4.63
N LYS A 67 1.99 -6.57 -4.48
CA LYS A 67 2.71 -6.64 -3.20
C LYS A 67 2.44 -5.46 -2.29
N THR A 68 2.04 -4.31 -2.82
CA THR A 68 1.81 -3.07 -2.05
C THR A 68 0.85 -3.28 -0.89
N SER A 69 -0.24 -4.03 -1.06
CA SER A 69 -1.20 -4.28 0.03
C SER A 69 -0.55 -4.99 1.23
N LYS A 70 0.28 -6.01 0.96
CA LYS A 70 1.01 -6.75 2.00
C LYS A 70 2.13 -5.89 2.61
N ILE A 71 2.83 -5.12 1.79
CA ILE A 71 3.89 -4.22 2.23
C ILE A 71 3.33 -3.12 3.13
N LEU A 72 2.23 -2.50 2.75
CA LEU A 72 1.55 -1.47 3.53
C LEU A 72 1.12 -2.02 4.89
N LEU A 73 0.51 -3.22 4.91
CA LEU A 73 0.14 -3.89 6.16
C LEU A 73 1.36 -4.20 7.02
N ALA A 74 2.46 -4.68 6.42
CA ALA A 74 3.69 -4.95 7.15
C ALA A 74 4.30 -3.67 7.75
N ILE A 75 4.36 -2.58 6.98
CA ILE A 75 4.84 -1.28 7.46
C ILE A 75 3.98 -0.77 8.61
N LEU A 76 2.65 -0.83 8.48
CA LEU A 76 1.73 -0.40 9.54
C LEU A 76 1.88 -1.26 10.80
N PHE A 77 1.98 -2.58 10.60
CA PHE A 77 2.13 -3.51 11.72
C PHE A 77 3.46 -3.31 12.44
N TYR A 78 4.58 -3.30 11.73
CA TYR A 78 5.91 -3.16 12.34
C TYR A 78 6.24 -1.72 12.76
N GLY A 79 5.68 -0.72 12.11
CA GLY A 79 5.91 0.70 12.42
C GLY A 79 5.02 1.25 13.52
N LEU A 80 3.79 0.73 13.68
CA LEU A 80 2.82 1.25 14.65
C LEU A 80 2.38 0.18 15.66
N VAL A 81 1.83 -0.94 15.19
CA VAL A 81 1.18 -1.92 16.07
C VAL A 81 2.19 -2.63 16.98
N ALA A 82 3.27 -3.14 16.40
CA ALA A 82 4.34 -3.85 17.10
C ALA A 82 5.04 -2.99 18.16
N PRO A 83 5.50 -1.74 17.87
CA PRO A 83 6.13 -0.91 18.90
C PRO A 83 5.15 -0.50 19.99
N VAL A 84 3.87 -0.25 19.67
CA VAL A 84 2.84 0.00 20.69
C VAL A 84 2.65 -1.21 21.60
N GLY A 85 2.66 -2.42 21.03
CA GLY A 85 2.58 -3.68 21.80
C GLY A 85 3.80 -3.89 22.70
N ILE A 86 5.01 -3.66 22.17
CA ILE A 86 6.27 -3.74 22.93
C ILE A 86 6.27 -2.71 24.07
N LEU A 87 5.90 -1.46 23.77
CA LEU A 87 5.81 -0.39 24.75
C LEU A 87 4.82 -0.77 25.87
N ARG A 88 3.60 -1.22 25.52
CA ARG A 88 2.62 -1.72 26.51
C ARG A 88 3.17 -2.87 27.37
N ARG A 89 3.96 -3.77 26.77
CA ARG A 89 4.60 -4.88 27.48
C ARG A 89 5.70 -4.39 28.44
N CYS A 90 6.49 -3.40 28.05
CA CYS A 90 7.49 -2.75 28.91
C CYS A 90 6.84 -1.99 30.08
N LEU A 91 5.69 -1.33 29.85
CA LEU A 91 4.90 -0.67 30.90
C LEU A 91 4.22 -1.65 31.88
N GLY A 92 4.43 -2.97 31.73
CA GLY A 92 3.90 -3.98 32.66
C GLY A 92 2.40 -4.25 32.53
N LYS A 93 1.73 -3.69 31.51
CA LYS A 93 0.30 -3.91 31.27
C LYS A 93 0.09 -5.27 30.60
N ASP A 94 0.02 -6.32 31.40
CA ASP A 94 -0.29 -7.69 30.96
C ASP A 94 -1.82 -7.93 30.92
N SER A 95 -2.51 -7.24 30.01
CA SER A 95 -3.97 -7.35 29.87
C SER A 95 -4.44 -8.76 29.47
N LEU A 96 -3.55 -9.54 28.85
CA LEU A 96 -3.84 -10.91 28.39
C LEU A 96 -3.38 -11.97 29.41
N GLN A 97 -2.87 -11.57 30.59
CA GLN A 97 -2.33 -12.47 31.61
C GLN A 97 -1.32 -13.50 31.05
N LEU A 98 -0.56 -13.11 30.02
CA LEU A 98 0.39 -13.96 29.29
C LEU A 98 1.45 -14.55 30.22
N ARG A 99 1.80 -13.85 31.30
CA ARG A 99 2.75 -14.34 32.31
C ARG A 99 2.21 -15.51 33.14
N ARG A 100 0.89 -15.60 33.33
CA ARG A 100 0.21 -16.66 34.10
C ARG A 100 -0.26 -17.82 33.23
N TRP A 101 -0.46 -17.58 31.94
CA TRP A 101 -0.86 -18.60 30.98
C TRP A 101 0.12 -19.78 30.96
N LYS A 102 -0.42 -21.01 31.12
CA LYS A 102 0.31 -22.30 31.13
C LYS A 102 1.38 -22.50 32.21
N LYS A 103 1.55 -21.58 33.17
CA LYS A 103 2.49 -21.75 34.29
C LYS A 103 1.93 -22.54 35.49
N GLY A 104 0.66 -22.94 35.46
CA GLY A 104 0.03 -23.73 36.51
C GLY A 104 -1.25 -24.44 36.05
N LYS A 105 -1.92 -25.13 36.98
CA LYS A 105 -3.19 -25.85 36.72
C LYS A 105 -4.44 -24.96 36.76
N GLY A 106 -4.31 -23.69 37.15
CA GLY A 106 -5.42 -22.75 37.27
C GLY A 106 -5.82 -22.09 35.95
N SER A 107 -7.11 -21.74 35.80
CA SER A 107 -7.61 -20.96 34.67
C SER A 107 -7.24 -19.48 34.81
N VAL A 108 -6.85 -18.84 33.71
CA VAL A 108 -6.63 -17.37 33.62
C VAL A 108 -7.91 -16.62 33.26
N PHE A 109 -8.97 -17.34 32.87
CA PHE A 109 -10.25 -16.73 32.57
C PHE A 109 -10.87 -16.17 33.85
N ARG A 110 -11.55 -15.03 33.71
CA ARG A 110 -12.36 -14.48 34.80
C ARG A 110 -13.48 -15.47 35.10
N LYS A 111 -13.51 -16.01 36.32
CA LYS A 111 -14.68 -16.74 36.80
C LYS A 111 -15.80 -15.73 36.99
N VAL A 112 -16.85 -15.87 36.18
CA VAL A 112 -18.09 -15.11 36.36
C VAL A 112 -19.00 -15.97 37.23
N GLU A 113 -19.20 -15.57 38.47
CA GLU A 113 -20.16 -16.22 39.36
C GLU A 113 -21.56 -15.65 39.10
N HIS A 114 -22.09 -15.92 37.90
CA HIS A 114 -23.49 -15.60 37.59
C HIS A 114 -24.35 -16.81 37.94
N ARG A 115 -25.34 -16.61 38.81
CA ARG A 115 -26.30 -17.65 39.18
C ARG A 115 -27.47 -17.58 38.21
N TYR A 116 -27.48 -18.44 37.20
CA TYR A 116 -28.52 -18.47 36.18
C TYR A 116 -29.90 -18.65 36.80
N LEU A 117 -30.77 -17.67 36.57
CA LEU A 117 -32.17 -17.71 36.99
C LEU A 117 -33.07 -18.17 35.82
N PRO A 118 -34.26 -18.74 36.09
CA PRO A 118 -35.22 -19.09 35.04
C PRO A 118 -35.58 -17.89 34.13
N GLN A 119 -35.56 -16.69 34.69
CA GLN A 119 -35.85 -15.44 33.96
C GLN A 119 -34.73 -15.08 32.95
N ASP A 120 -33.49 -15.52 33.18
CA ASP A 120 -32.36 -15.30 32.26
C ASP A 120 -32.44 -16.22 31.03
N LEU A 121 -33.18 -17.33 31.13
CA LEU A 121 -33.44 -18.23 29.99
C LEU A 121 -34.49 -17.63 29.03
N GLU A 122 -35.41 -16.82 29.56
CA GLU A 122 -36.44 -16.14 28.75
C GLU A 122 -35.89 -14.90 28.04
N ARG A 123 -34.81 -14.30 28.56
CA ARG A 123 -34.11 -13.16 27.93
C ARG A 123 -32.59 -13.34 27.97
N PRO A 124 -32.03 -14.07 26.99
CA PRO A 124 -30.61 -14.47 26.99
C PRO A 124 -29.62 -13.37 26.54
N TYR A 125 -30.08 -12.15 26.21
CA TYR A 125 -29.26 -11.04 25.74
C TYR A 125 -29.60 -9.72 26.43
#